data_AF-A0ABD3YDA8-F1
#
_entry.id   AF-A0ABD3YDA8-F1
#
_cell.length_a   1.000
_cell.length_b   1.000
_cell.length_c   1.000
_cell.angle_alpha   90.00
_cell.angle_beta   90.00
_cell.angle_gamma   90.00
#
_symmetry.space_group_name_H-M   'P 1'
#
loop_
_entity.id
_entity.type
_entity.pdbx_description
1 polymer ?
#
loop_
_entity_poly.entity_id
_entity_poly.type
_entity_poly.pdbx_seq_one_letter_code
_entity_poly.pdbx_strand_id
1 'polypeptide(L)'
;MDKLKSVDLLLGQAIETVVDTSKLIEDSSSLDTRKNMVDIGTAIHSLWEIRTRIYEIDPSLTPDVVNDFKSNELDFNRLDELASKAEGFEGNGDLDSARNYYMKLLKESSLNHFRLLAEAGLYRTTATNK
;
A
#
# COMPACT_ATOMS: atom_id res chain seq x y z
N MET A 1 -2.71 -14.85 -13.72
CA MET A 1 -1.97 -14.22 -12.61
C MET A 1 -1.55 -15.33 -11.66
N ASP A 2 -0.27 -15.41 -11.29
CA ASP A 2 0.23 -16.45 -10.37
C ASP A 2 -0.47 -16.34 -9.01
N LYS A 3 -0.85 -17.48 -8.42
CA LYS A 3 -1.52 -17.51 -7.11
C LYS A 3 -0.60 -16.95 -6.02
N LEU A 4 0.71 -17.20 -6.08
CA LEU A 4 1.68 -16.66 -5.12
C LEU A 4 1.75 -15.14 -5.19
N LYS A 5 1.83 -14.59 -6.40
CA LYS A 5 1.76 -13.14 -6.65
C LYS A 5 0.46 -12.51 -6.14
N SER A 6 -0.66 -13.22 -6.28
CA SER A 6 -1.96 -12.74 -5.80
C SER A 6 -1.99 -12.69 -4.26
N VAL A 7 -1.40 -13.69 -3.60
CA VAL A 7 -1.30 -13.71 -2.13
C VAL A 7 -0.36 -12.62 -1.63
N ASP A 8 0.84 -12.46 -2.21
CA ASP A 8 1.78 -11.40 -1.83
C ASP A 8 1.14 -10.01 -1.91
N LEU A 9 0.41 -9.75 -2.99
CA LEU A 9 -0.29 -8.50 -3.20
C LEU A 9 -1.34 -8.21 -2.13
N LEU A 10 -2.19 -9.19 -1.81
CA LEU A 10 -3.22 -9.06 -0.79
C LEU A 10 -2.61 -8.88 0.61
N LEU A 11 -1.49 -9.53 0.90
CA LEU A 11 -0.76 -9.35 2.16
C LEU A 11 -0.13 -7.97 2.25
N GLY A 12 0.44 -7.45 1.16
CA GLY A 12 0.95 -6.07 1.09
C GLY A 12 -0.14 -5.03 1.40
N GLN A 13 -1.30 -5.16 0.74
CA GLN A 13 -2.45 -4.28 0.98
C GLN A 13 -2.99 -4.38 2.40
N ALA A 14 -3.03 -5.59 2.97
CA ALA A 14 -3.45 -5.79 4.36
C ALA A 14 -2.49 -5.07 5.33
N ILE A 15 -1.18 -5.12 5.08
CA ILE A 15 -0.19 -4.39 5.88
C ILE A 15 -0.44 -2.87 5.80
N GLU A 16 -0.61 -2.31 4.59
CA GLU A 16 -0.91 -0.88 4.40
C GLU A 16 -2.18 -0.47 5.17
N THR A 17 -3.25 -1.25 5.03
CA THR A 17 -4.53 -0.99 5.70
C THR A 17 -4.39 -1.02 7.23
N VAL A 18 -3.60 -1.96 7.76
CA VAL A 18 -3.35 -2.09 9.20
C VAL A 18 -2.49 -0.93 9.71
N VAL A 19 -1.51 -0.46 8.93
CA VAL A 19 -0.71 0.73 9.24
C VAL A 19 -1.59 2.00 9.24
N ASP A 20 -2.48 2.18 8.28
CA ASP A 20 -3.38 3.33 8.29
C ASP A 20 -4.37 3.29 9.46
N THR A 21 -4.81 2.09 9.85
CA THR A 21 -5.61 1.90 11.06
C THR A 21 -4.86 2.37 12.31
N SER A 22 -3.53 2.18 12.36
CA SER A 22 -2.73 2.62 13.51
C SER A 22 -2.82 4.15 13.69
N LYS A 23 -2.73 4.92 12.60
CA LYS A 23 -2.87 6.39 12.63
C LYS A 23 -4.22 6.82 13.20
N LEU A 24 -5.31 6.15 12.79
CA LEU A 24 -6.66 6.43 13.28
C LEU A 24 -6.83 6.09 14.77
N ILE A 25 -6.11 5.07 15.26
CA ILE A 25 -6.12 4.72 16.68
C ILE A 25 -5.34 5.74 17.52
N GLU A 26 -4.24 6.27 17.00
CA GLU A 26 -3.49 7.37 17.62
C GLU A 26 -4.37 8.62 17.80
N ASP A 27 -5.21 8.92 16.82
CA ASP A 27 -6.12 10.07 16.84
C ASP A 27 -7.40 9.84 17.67
N SER A 28 -7.64 8.62 18.16
CA SER A 28 -8.86 8.27 18.88
C SER A 28 -8.69 8.29 20.39
N SER A 29 -9.32 9.26 21.06
CA SER A 29 -9.34 9.36 22.53
C SER A 29 -10.12 8.24 23.23
N SER A 30 -10.87 7.42 22.48
CA SER A 30 -11.73 6.36 23.02
C SER A 30 -11.07 4.97 23.02
N LEU A 31 -9.90 4.84 22.40
CA LEU A 31 -9.19 3.58 22.25
C LEU A 31 -7.93 3.55 23.10
N ASP A 32 -7.59 2.38 23.65
CA ASP A 32 -6.30 2.17 24.32
C ASP A 32 -5.20 2.09 23.26
N THR A 33 -4.57 3.24 22.98
CA THR A 33 -3.52 3.36 21.96
C THR A 33 -2.39 2.37 22.20
N ARG A 34 -1.90 2.24 23.44
CA ARG A 34 -0.75 1.38 23.73
C ARG A 34 -1.07 -0.08 23.42
N LYS A 35 -2.19 -0.59 23.92
CA LYS A 35 -2.56 -1.99 23.70
C LYS A 35 -2.79 -2.26 22.21
N ASN A 36 -3.56 -1.40 21.54
CA ASN A 36 -3.89 -1.61 20.13
C ASN A 36 -2.67 -1.50 19.21
N MET A 37 -1.69 -0.65 19.52
CA MET A 37 -0.43 -0.59 18.76
C MET A 37 0.40 -1.87 18.86
N VAL A 38 0.38 -2.54 20.02
CA VAL A 38 1.03 -3.85 20.18
C VAL A 38 0.34 -4.92 19.33
N ASP A 39 -1.00 -4.93 19.34
CA ASP A 39 -1.79 -5.89 18.54
C ASP A 39 -1.60 -5.64 17.03
N ILE A 40 -1.58 -4.38 16.61
CA ILE A 40 -1.28 -3.96 15.22
C ILE A 40 0.13 -4.38 14.80
N GLY A 41 1.15 -4.10 15.62
CA GLY A 41 2.52 -4.49 15.32
C GLY A 41 2.67 -6.00 15.17
N THR A 42 1.96 -6.76 16.01
CA THR A 42 1.92 -8.23 15.92
C THR A 42 1.29 -8.69 14.60
N ALA A 43 0.17 -8.10 14.20
CA ALA A 43 -0.50 -8.43 12.94
C ALA A 43 0.39 -8.12 11.72
N ILE A 44 1.02 -6.93 11.69
CA ILE A 44 1.95 -6.55 10.62
C ILE A 44 3.10 -7.55 10.52
N HIS A 45 3.68 -7.94 11.66
CA HIS A 45 4.78 -8.90 11.69
C HIS A 45 4.35 -10.25 11.12
N SER A 46 3.19 -10.79 11.55
CA SER A 46 2.67 -12.05 11.03
C SER A 46 2.41 -12.02 9.52
N LEU A 47 1.92 -10.90 8.98
CA LEU A 47 1.73 -10.74 7.53
C LEU A 47 3.07 -10.74 6.79
N TRP A 48 4.08 -10.05 7.33
CA TRP A 48 5.44 -10.05 6.78
C TRP A 48 6.09 -11.42 6.77
N GLU A 49 5.92 -12.24 7.81
CA GLU A 49 6.46 -13.61 7.82
C GLU A 49 5.93 -14.46 6.66
N ILE A 50 4.65 -14.31 6.32
CA ILE A 50 4.05 -15.04 5.20
C ILE A 50 4.67 -14.55 3.89
N ARG A 51 4.88 -13.23 3.74
CA ARG A 51 5.53 -12.66 2.56
C ARG A 51 6.99 -13.12 2.43
N THR A 52 7.75 -13.21 3.52
CA THR A 52 9.11 -13.76 3.52
C THR A 52 9.12 -15.20 2.98
N ARG A 53 8.18 -16.05 3.42
CA ARG A 53 8.06 -17.42 2.89
C ARG A 53 7.69 -17.43 1.40
N ILE A 54 6.89 -16.47 0.94
CA ILE A 54 6.59 -16.32 -0.50
C ILE A 54 7.87 -15.96 -1.27
N TYR A 55 8.72 -15.08 -0.75
CA TYR A 55 9.98 -14.69 -1.39
C TYR A 55 11.02 -15.80 -1.42
N GLU A 56 11.03 -16.67 -0.41
CA GLU A 56 11.85 -17.89 -0.44
C GLU A 56 11.42 -18.84 -1.57
N ILE A 57 10.13 -18.86 -1.91
CA ILE A 57 9.57 -19.68 -3.00
C ILE A 57 9.78 -19.00 -4.37
N ASP A 58 9.52 -17.69 -4.45
CA ASP A 58 9.71 -16.87 -5.65
C ASP A 58 10.43 -15.57 -5.30
N PRO A 59 11.79 -15.57 -5.38
CA PRO A 59 12.60 -14.39 -5.06
C PRO A 59 12.29 -13.18 -5.93
N SER A 60 11.68 -13.35 -7.11
CA SER A 60 11.32 -12.25 -8.01
C SER A 60 10.17 -11.38 -7.47
N LEU A 61 9.44 -11.87 -6.46
CA LEU A 61 8.40 -11.13 -5.76
C LEU A 61 8.94 -10.26 -4.62
N THR A 62 10.22 -10.43 -4.24
CA THR A 62 10.83 -9.63 -3.17
C THR A 62 10.79 -8.16 -3.55
N PRO A 63 10.16 -7.28 -2.73
CA PRO A 63 10.15 -5.86 -2.99
C PRO A 63 11.58 -5.32 -2.90
N ASP A 64 12.13 -4.84 -4.02
CA ASP A 64 13.48 -4.28 -4.08
C ASP A 64 13.50 -2.82 -3.59
N VAL A 65 12.68 -2.49 -2.57
CA VAL A 65 12.37 -1.10 -2.14
C VAL A 65 13.63 -0.33 -1.77
N VAL A 66 14.64 -1.01 -1.21
CA VAL A 66 15.91 -0.37 -0.80
C VAL A 66 16.83 -0.10 -1.99
N ASN A 67 16.81 -0.94 -3.04
CA ASN A 67 17.61 -0.74 -4.25
C ASN A 67 16.92 0.23 -5.22
N ASP A 68 15.60 0.16 -5.35
CA ASP A 68 14.75 1.06 -6.12
C ASP A 68 14.81 2.50 -5.57
N PHE A 69 14.75 2.68 -4.24
CA PHE A 69 14.90 3.99 -3.61
C PHE A 69 16.30 4.58 -3.78
N LYS A 70 17.36 3.79 -3.55
CA LYS A 70 18.76 4.26 -3.65
C LYS A 70 19.20 4.59 -5.07
N SER A 71 18.59 3.95 -6.06
CA SER A 71 18.93 4.14 -7.47
C SER A 71 18.18 5.32 -8.10
N ASN A 72 17.06 5.79 -7.53
CA ASN A 72 16.28 6.89 -8.10
C ASN A 72 15.39 7.67 -7.11
N GLU A 73 15.98 8.19 -6.02
CA GLU A 73 15.31 8.94 -4.94
C GLU A 73 14.36 10.06 -5.43
N LEU A 74 14.75 10.78 -6.49
CA LEU A 74 13.92 11.83 -7.10
C LEU A 74 12.64 11.29 -7.73
N ASP A 75 12.72 10.15 -8.42
CA ASP A 75 11.54 9.53 -9.03
C ASP A 75 10.65 8.91 -7.94
N PHE A 76 11.26 8.34 -6.90
CA PHE A 76 10.53 7.85 -5.72
C PHE A 76 9.70 8.96 -5.06
N ASN A 77 10.32 10.08 -4.66
CA ASN A 77 9.62 11.18 -3.99
C ASN A 77 8.48 11.76 -4.84
N ARG A 78 8.70 11.84 -6.16
CA ARG A 78 7.68 12.31 -7.10
C ARG A 78 6.48 11.35 -7.19
N LEU A 79 6.74 10.05 -7.24
CA LEU A 79 5.69 9.02 -7.25
C LEU A 79 4.97 8.94 -5.90
N ASP A 80 5.68 9.16 -4.80
CA ASP A 80 5.12 9.23 -3.44
C ASP A 80 4.17 10.42 -3.28
N GLU A 81 4.51 11.59 -3.81
CA GLU A 81 3.59 12.74 -3.85
C GLU A 81 2.33 12.46 -4.68
N LEU A 82 2.45 11.72 -5.78
CA LEU A 82 1.31 11.32 -6.61
C LEU A 82 0.40 10.33 -5.85
N ALA A 83 0.98 9.36 -5.16
CA ALA A 83 0.27 8.40 -4.31
C ALA A 83 -0.47 9.11 -3.18
N SER A 84 0.23 9.97 -2.43
CA SER A 84 -0.35 10.74 -1.32
C SER A 84 -1.53 11.62 -1.77
N LYS A 85 -1.46 12.22 -2.95
CA LYS A 85 -2.57 13.00 -3.52
C LYS A 85 -3.77 12.10 -3.85
N ALA A 86 -3.52 10.94 -4.46
CA ALA A 86 -4.57 9.99 -4.81
C ALA A 86 -5.33 9.51 -3.56
N GLU A 87 -4.59 9.11 -2.53
CA GLU A 87 -5.13 8.68 -1.24
C GLU A 87 -5.87 9.81 -0.52
N GLY A 88 -5.34 11.04 -0.57
CA GLY A 88 -6.01 12.20 -0.01
C GLY A 88 -7.38 12.47 -0.66
N PHE A 89 -7.50 12.34 -1.98
CA PHE A 89 -8.81 12.45 -2.65
C PHE A 89 -9.72 11.27 -2.33
N GLU A 90 -9.18 10.04 -2.28
CA GLU A 90 -9.95 8.84 -1.95
C GLU A 90 -10.55 8.93 -0.55
N GLY A 91 -9.74 9.31 0.46
CA GLY A 91 -10.18 9.49 1.84
C GLY A 91 -11.21 10.61 2.03
N ASN A 92 -11.19 11.62 1.15
CA ASN A 92 -12.19 12.69 1.14
C ASN A 92 -13.47 12.33 0.35
N GLY A 93 -13.54 11.14 -0.25
CA GLY A 93 -14.68 10.69 -1.04
C GLY A 93 -14.75 11.29 -2.45
N ASP A 94 -13.74 12.04 -2.89
CA ASP A 94 -13.64 12.53 -4.27
C ASP A 94 -13.02 11.44 -5.16
N LEU A 95 -13.84 10.45 -5.47
CA LEU A 95 -13.39 9.23 -6.16
C LEU A 95 -12.96 9.48 -7.61
N ASP A 96 -13.49 10.50 -8.27
CA ASP A 96 -13.10 10.85 -9.65
C ASP A 96 -11.70 11.47 -9.68
N SER A 97 -11.40 12.40 -8.76
CA SER A 97 -10.06 12.94 -8.60
C SER A 97 -9.08 11.85 -8.18
N ALA A 98 -9.43 11.02 -7.18
CA ALA A 98 -8.60 9.90 -6.75
C ALA A 98 -8.25 8.94 -7.90
N ARG A 99 -9.25 8.56 -8.70
CA ARG A 99 -9.05 7.71 -9.87
C ARG A 99 -8.09 8.34 -10.88
N ASN A 100 -8.24 9.63 -11.18
CA ASN A 100 -7.35 10.32 -12.11
C ASN A 100 -5.89 10.30 -11.63
N TYR A 101 -5.66 10.52 -10.33
CA TYR A 101 -4.33 10.44 -9.74
C TYR A 101 -3.78 9.02 -9.73
N TYR A 102 -4.58 7.99 -9.43
CA TYR A 102 -4.13 6.60 -9.53
C TYR A 102 -3.84 6.18 -10.98
N MET A 103 -4.62 6.60 -11.97
CA MET A 103 -4.30 6.35 -13.39
C MET A 103 -2.96 6.99 -13.78
N LYS A 104 -2.71 8.21 -13.27
CA LYS A 104 -1.46 8.92 -13.50
C LYS A 104 -0.28 8.22 -12.82
N LEU A 105 -0.43 7.81 -11.56
CA LEU A 105 0.56 7.05 -10.82
C LEU A 105 0.88 5.73 -11.53
N LEU A 106 -0.13 5.00 -12.01
CA LEU A 106 0.05 3.74 -12.73
C LEU A 106 0.87 3.93 -14.02
N LYS A 107 0.59 5.01 -14.76
CA LYS A 107 1.28 5.33 -16.02
C LYS A 107 2.73 5.75 -15.80
N GLU A 108 3.00 6.45 -14.70
CA GLU A 108 4.29 7.07 -14.42
C GLU A 108 5.19 6.20 -13.52
N SER A 109 4.66 5.14 -12.93
CA SER A 109 5.41 4.26 -12.03
C SER A 109 6.44 3.41 -12.78
N SER A 110 7.71 3.72 -12.53
CA SER A 110 8.85 2.86 -12.83
C SER A 110 9.05 1.79 -11.74
N LEU A 111 8.53 2.01 -10.54
CA LEU A 111 8.72 1.16 -9.36
C LEU A 111 7.50 0.28 -9.10
N ASN A 112 7.75 -0.99 -8.77
CA ASN A 112 6.69 -1.97 -8.58
C ASN A 112 5.74 -1.60 -7.43
N HIS A 113 6.25 -1.02 -6.34
CA HIS A 113 5.43 -0.56 -5.21
C HIS A 113 4.32 0.41 -5.66
N PHE A 114 4.68 1.51 -6.33
CA PHE A 114 3.71 2.52 -6.79
C PHE A 114 2.78 1.99 -7.87
N ARG A 115 3.24 1.07 -8.72
CA ARG A 115 2.40 0.37 -9.70
C ARG A 115 1.29 -0.41 -9.00
N LEU A 116 1.65 -1.19 -7.97
CA LEU A 116 0.69 -2.00 -7.20
C LEU A 116 -0.29 -1.13 -6.40
N LEU A 117 0.20 -0.05 -5.79
CA LEU A 117 -0.62 0.93 -5.07
C LEU A 117 -1.66 1.56 -6.00
N ALA A 118 -1.25 1.95 -7.20
CA ALA A 118 -2.15 2.50 -8.21
C ALA A 118 -3.21 1.50 -8.70
N GLU A 119 -2.83 0.25 -8.95
CA GLU A 119 -3.76 -0.81 -9.34
C GLU A 119 -4.84 -1.04 -8.25
N ALA A 120 -4.43 -1.03 -6.98
CA ALA A 120 -5.33 -1.17 -5.84
C ALA A 120 -6.31 0.00 -5.72
N GLY A 121 -5.81 1.24 -5.81
CA GLY A 121 -6.62 2.45 -5.73
C GLY A 121 -7.63 2.57 -6.88
N LEU A 122 -7.26 2.17 -8.10
CA LEU A 122 -8.19 2.13 -9.23
C LEU A 122 -9.32 1.14 -9.02
N TYR A 123 -9.03 -0.03 -8.47
CA TYR A 123 -10.06 -1.01 -8.14
C TYR A 123 -11.06 -0.47 -7.12
N ARG A 124 -10.58 0.16 -6.03
CA ARG A 124 -11.45 0.74 -4.99
C ARG A 124 -12.32 1.86 -5.57
N THR A 125 -11.71 2.82 -6.25
CA THR A 125 -12.44 3.97 -6.82
C THR A 125 -13.39 3.60 -7.95
N THR A 126 -13.28 2.42 -8.57
CA THR A 126 -14.26 1.91 -9.56
C THR A 126 -15.35 1.03 -8.95
N ALA A 127 -15.05 0.29 -7.89
CA ALA A 127 -16.02 -0.59 -7.23
C ALA A 127 -17.14 0.18 -6.50
N THR A 128 -16.87 1.41 -6.04
CA THR A 128 -17.84 2.24 -5.29
C THR A 128 -18.89 2.94 -6.15
N ASN A 129 -18.79 2.89 -7.49
CA ASN A 129 -19.80 3.45 -8.42
C ASN A 129 -20.92 2.45 -8.79
N LYS A 130 -21.15 1.40 -7.98
CA LYS A 130 -22.22 0.42 -8.17
C LYS A 130 -23.22 0.42 -7.03
#